data_AF-A0ABD6BWD2-F1
#
_entry.id   AF-A0ABD6BWD2-F1
#
_cell.length_a   1.000
_cell.length_b   1.000
_cell.length_c   1.000
_cell.angle_alpha   90.00
_cell.angle_beta   90.00
_cell.angle_gamma   90.00
#
_symmetry.space_group_name_H-M   'P 1'
#
loop_
_entity.id
_entity.type
_entity.pdbx_description
1 polymer ?
#
loop_
_entity_poly.entity_id
_entity_poly.type
_entity_poly.pdbx_seq_one_letter_code
_entity_poly.pdbx_strand_id
1 'polypeptide(L)'
;MRESSREWILETVPGVLRESRDFVSGLVVNLALIVGVIVFGWSLVEIALIYLIEIAIINLLFFSVALFTPQPVDGLDGDWAGEPTPLHPVALIPPIYWRNIKYVGGKALVAGILILAVTRPVVSSYGLHSGVPLSVGVAVAGVVFFQLARVWRYFIANQSYRNKSPADAMEFAFAPVVELYLMLIYVIAPVTVVLAGVTFAMDTNLNSRAVWLVYLVPMGVIRAWIGSLDPQTDDLEISFS
;
A
#
# COMPACT_ATOMS: atom_id res chain seq x y z
N MET A 1 8.63 -16.46 -43.16
CA MET A 1 9.59 -16.26 -42.04
C MET A 1 9.68 -14.76 -41.72
N ARG A 2 8.61 -14.15 -41.18
CA ARG A 2 8.57 -12.73 -40.79
C ARG A 2 7.44 -12.37 -39.80
N GLU A 3 6.75 -13.35 -39.22
CA GLU A 3 5.60 -13.13 -38.32
C GLU A 3 5.96 -13.19 -36.84
N SER A 4 6.92 -14.04 -36.41
CA SER A 4 7.25 -14.18 -34.98
C SER A 4 7.86 -12.93 -34.33
N SER A 5 8.41 -12.00 -35.13
CA SER A 5 8.98 -10.75 -34.61
C SER A 5 7.92 -9.73 -34.20
N ARG A 6 6.70 -9.79 -34.76
CA ARG A 6 5.64 -8.82 -34.42
C ARG A 6 4.87 -9.23 -33.18
N GLU A 7 4.60 -10.51 -33.00
CA GLU A 7 3.98 -11.05 -31.77
C GLU A 7 4.88 -10.82 -30.56
N TRP A 8 6.18 -11.12 -30.68
CA TRP A 8 7.14 -10.88 -29.60
C TRP A 8 7.26 -9.39 -29.22
N ILE A 9 7.24 -8.47 -30.19
CA ILE A 9 7.26 -7.02 -29.91
C ILE A 9 5.93 -6.56 -29.31
N LEU A 10 4.79 -7.10 -29.77
CA LEU A 10 3.47 -6.75 -29.25
C LEU A 10 3.18 -7.35 -27.87
N GLU A 11 3.88 -8.38 -27.44
CA GLU A 11 3.83 -8.92 -26.07
C GLU A 11 4.85 -8.26 -25.13
N THR A 12 6.06 -7.97 -25.63
CA THR A 12 7.13 -7.34 -24.84
C THR A 12 6.82 -5.87 -24.52
N VAL A 13 6.24 -5.13 -25.47
CA VAL A 13 5.92 -3.71 -25.31
C VAL A 13 4.87 -3.44 -24.21
N PRO A 14 3.72 -4.14 -24.12
CA PRO A 14 2.77 -3.94 -23.03
C PRO A 14 3.31 -4.40 -21.67
N GLY A 15 4.17 -5.42 -21.61
CA GLY A 15 4.86 -5.82 -20.37
C GLY A 15 5.75 -4.71 -19.82
N VAL A 16 6.62 -4.15 -20.67
CA VAL A 16 7.49 -3.02 -20.32
C VAL A 16 6.69 -1.73 -20.03
N LEU A 17 5.58 -1.51 -20.73
CA LEU A 17 4.69 -0.36 -20.49
C LEU A 17 3.89 -0.46 -19.19
N ARG A 18 3.68 -1.67 -18.66
CA ARG A 18 2.96 -1.91 -17.39
C ARG A 18 3.90 -1.79 -16.20
N GLU A 19 5.06 -2.43 -16.27
CA GLU A 19 6.15 -2.28 -15.30
C GLU A 19 6.57 -0.80 -15.16
N SER A 20 6.61 -0.07 -16.28
CA SER A 20 6.86 1.39 -16.24
C SER A 20 5.71 2.20 -15.65
N ARG A 21 4.43 1.81 -15.78
CA ARG A 21 3.31 2.57 -15.17
C ARG A 21 3.30 2.47 -13.65
N ASP A 22 3.65 1.33 -13.10
CA ASP A 22 3.62 1.09 -11.66
C ASP A 22 4.89 1.63 -10.97
N PHE A 23 6.03 1.55 -11.66
CA PHE A 23 7.22 2.32 -11.32
C PHE A 23 6.97 3.84 -11.38
N VAL A 24 6.28 4.32 -12.43
CA VAL A 24 5.90 5.74 -12.58
C VAL A 24 4.89 6.14 -11.50
N SER A 25 3.98 5.27 -11.09
CA SER A 25 3.05 5.52 -9.98
C SER A 25 3.83 5.76 -8.67
N GLY A 26 4.77 4.89 -8.32
CA GLY A 26 5.65 5.08 -7.17
C GLY A 26 6.46 6.37 -7.25
N LEU A 27 6.98 6.69 -8.44
CA LEU A 27 7.71 7.93 -8.70
C LEU A 27 6.83 9.18 -8.58
N VAL A 28 5.61 9.14 -9.11
CA VAL A 28 4.64 10.25 -9.07
C VAL A 28 4.23 10.53 -7.63
N VAL A 29 3.98 9.50 -6.83
CA VAL A 29 3.65 9.69 -5.41
C VAL A 29 4.87 10.26 -4.66
N ASN A 30 6.08 9.77 -4.94
CA ASN A 30 7.28 10.34 -4.32
C ASN A 30 7.53 11.80 -4.75
N LEU A 31 7.28 12.14 -6.02
CA LEU A 31 7.33 13.52 -6.51
C LEU A 31 6.28 14.40 -5.84
N ALA A 32 5.06 13.89 -5.63
CA ALA A 32 4.01 14.60 -4.90
C ALA A 32 4.42 14.88 -3.44
N LEU A 33 5.10 13.93 -2.78
CA LEU A 33 5.68 14.15 -1.44
C LEU A 33 6.78 15.22 -1.45
N ILE A 34 7.68 15.18 -2.44
CA ILE A 34 8.73 16.20 -2.62
C ILE A 34 8.12 17.58 -2.87
N VAL A 35 7.07 17.67 -3.70
CA VAL A 35 6.30 18.90 -3.91
C VAL A 35 5.63 19.35 -2.61
N GLY A 36 5.10 18.42 -1.82
CA GLY A 36 4.62 18.65 -0.45
C GLY A 36 5.62 19.39 0.42
N VAL A 37 6.87 18.91 0.43
CA VAL A 37 7.97 19.51 1.20
C VAL A 37 8.39 20.87 0.67
N ILE A 38 8.54 21.00 -0.65
CA ILE A 38 9.10 22.22 -1.27
C ILE A 38 8.05 23.35 -1.32
N VAL A 39 6.81 23.04 -1.72
CA VAL A 39 5.76 24.02 -1.99
C VAL A 39 4.91 24.29 -0.74
N PHE A 40 4.50 23.24 -0.04
CA PHE A 40 3.61 23.35 1.12
C PHE A 40 4.37 23.36 2.45
N GLY A 41 5.69 23.21 2.41
CA GLY A 41 6.54 23.24 3.60
C GLY A 41 6.33 22.05 4.53
N TRP A 42 5.82 20.92 4.02
CA TRP A 42 5.52 19.75 4.85
C TRP A 42 6.74 19.26 5.61
N SER A 43 6.49 18.92 6.85
CA SER A 43 7.40 18.24 7.73
C SER A 43 7.40 16.71 7.46
N LEU A 44 8.51 16.02 7.73
CA LEU A 44 8.64 14.56 7.84
C LEU A 44 7.56 13.96 8.72
N VAL A 45 7.12 14.65 9.79
CA VAL A 45 6.02 14.16 10.63
C VAL A 45 4.70 14.18 9.86
N GLU A 46 4.43 15.22 9.06
CA GLU A 46 3.26 15.30 8.19
C GLU A 46 3.30 14.26 7.06
N ILE A 47 4.46 14.07 6.45
CA ILE A 47 4.67 13.04 5.43
C ILE A 47 4.45 11.65 6.04
N ALA A 48 5.04 11.38 7.21
CA ALA A 48 4.86 10.13 7.92
C ALA A 48 3.39 9.92 8.31
N LEU A 49 2.70 10.97 8.74
CA LEU A 49 1.27 10.91 9.07
C LEU A 49 0.42 10.59 7.84
N ILE A 50 0.61 11.29 6.72
CA ILE A 50 -0.09 11.00 5.45
C ILE A 50 0.15 9.56 5.04
N TYR A 51 1.40 9.10 5.13
CA TYR A 51 1.76 7.73 4.79
C TYR A 51 1.08 6.69 5.69
N LEU A 52 1.10 6.88 7.00
CA LEU A 52 0.45 5.97 7.94
C LEU A 52 -1.08 5.95 7.74
N ILE A 53 -1.68 7.09 7.43
CA ILE A 53 -3.10 7.20 7.07
C ILE A 53 -3.37 6.43 5.77
N GLU A 54 -2.52 6.56 4.75
CA GLU A 54 -2.61 5.79 3.51
C GLU A 54 -2.61 4.27 3.79
N ILE A 55 -1.63 3.77 4.56
CA ILE A 55 -1.54 2.35 4.94
C ILE A 55 -2.82 1.91 5.67
N ALA A 56 -3.29 2.72 6.62
CA ALA A 56 -4.49 2.43 7.41
C ALA A 56 -5.75 2.36 6.53
N ILE A 57 -5.91 3.29 5.58
CA ILE A 57 -7.02 3.29 4.62
C ILE A 57 -6.96 2.05 3.73
N ILE A 58 -5.79 1.72 3.18
CA ILE A 58 -5.62 0.52 2.35
C ILE A 58 -5.99 -0.73 3.16
N ASN A 59 -5.44 -0.89 4.36
CA ASN A 59 -5.75 -2.03 5.22
C ASN A 59 -7.25 -2.11 5.53
N LEU A 60 -7.87 -0.98 5.91
CA LEU A 60 -9.30 -0.92 6.21
C LEU A 60 -10.14 -1.36 5.01
N LEU A 61 -9.86 -0.82 3.82
CA LEU A 61 -10.65 -1.07 2.63
C LEU A 61 -10.48 -2.51 2.13
N PHE A 62 -9.25 -2.99 2.00
CA PHE A 62 -8.97 -4.31 1.43
C PHE A 62 -9.27 -5.45 2.42
N PHE A 63 -9.10 -5.26 3.73
CA PHE A 63 -9.63 -6.21 4.70
C PHE A 63 -11.14 -6.27 4.67
N SER A 64 -11.83 -5.13 4.49
CA SER A 64 -13.29 -5.14 4.32
C SER A 64 -13.70 -5.94 3.09
N VAL A 65 -13.02 -5.76 1.95
CA VAL A 65 -13.26 -6.51 0.71
C VAL A 65 -13.03 -8.02 0.91
N ALA A 66 -11.97 -8.40 1.61
CA ALA A 66 -11.65 -9.80 1.91
C ALA A 66 -12.76 -10.53 2.71
N LEU A 67 -13.63 -9.81 3.40
CA LEU A 67 -14.76 -10.40 4.12
C LEU A 67 -15.88 -10.89 3.17
N PHE A 68 -15.96 -10.32 1.95
CA PHE A 68 -17.02 -10.58 0.98
C PHE A 68 -16.62 -11.51 -0.16
N THR A 69 -15.34 -11.85 -0.27
CA THR A 69 -14.79 -12.73 -1.33
C THR A 69 -15.12 -14.20 -1.03
N PRO A 70 -15.84 -14.91 -1.91
CA PRO A 70 -16.38 -16.23 -1.60
C PRO A 70 -15.41 -17.38 -1.89
N GLN A 71 -14.42 -17.19 -2.77
CA GLN A 71 -13.53 -18.28 -3.19
C GLN A 71 -12.68 -18.77 -2.02
N PRO A 72 -12.37 -20.08 -1.97
CA PRO A 72 -11.47 -20.60 -0.96
C PRO A 72 -10.05 -20.07 -1.15
N VAL A 73 -9.25 -20.14 -0.09
CA VAL A 73 -7.82 -19.84 -0.15
C VAL A 73 -7.07 -21.14 -0.42
N ASP A 74 -6.23 -21.14 -1.46
CA ASP A 74 -5.45 -22.32 -1.84
C ASP A 74 -4.50 -22.77 -0.71
N GLY A 75 -4.41 -24.10 -0.52
CA GLY A 75 -3.55 -24.72 0.48
C GLY A 75 -4.08 -24.67 1.93
N LEU A 76 -5.33 -24.26 2.15
CA LEU A 76 -6.00 -24.39 3.44
C LEU A 76 -7.04 -25.51 3.43
N ASP A 77 -6.90 -26.49 4.32
CA ASP A 77 -7.81 -27.64 4.42
C ASP A 77 -8.97 -27.39 5.41
N GLY A 78 -10.07 -28.15 5.27
CA GLY A 78 -11.19 -28.16 6.23
C GLY A 78 -12.34 -27.21 5.87
N ASP A 79 -12.48 -26.09 6.59
CA ASP A 79 -13.56 -25.09 6.47
C ASP A 79 -13.59 -24.35 5.10
N TRP A 80 -12.58 -24.61 4.28
CA TRP A 80 -12.37 -24.04 2.96
C TRP A 80 -12.84 -24.95 1.82
N ALA A 81 -13.03 -26.25 2.06
CA ALA A 81 -13.49 -27.20 1.04
C ALA A 81 -15.01 -27.20 0.82
N GLY A 82 -15.78 -26.65 1.77
CA GLY A 82 -17.25 -26.59 1.72
C GLY A 82 -17.81 -25.25 1.20
N GLU A 83 -19.13 -25.22 0.97
CA GLU A 83 -19.85 -24.00 0.66
C GLU A 83 -19.74 -22.97 1.81
N PRO A 84 -19.43 -21.70 1.50
CA PRO A 84 -19.20 -20.70 2.51
C PRO A 84 -20.50 -20.31 3.23
N THR A 85 -20.53 -20.38 4.56
CA THR A 85 -21.68 -19.94 5.37
C THR A 85 -21.86 -18.43 5.30
N PRO A 86 -22.92 -17.91 4.66
CA PRO A 86 -23.11 -16.48 4.46
C PRO A 86 -23.80 -15.86 5.67
N LEU A 87 -23.15 -14.87 6.27
CA LEU A 87 -23.77 -13.92 7.18
C LEU A 87 -24.25 -12.74 6.32
N HIS A 88 -25.51 -12.34 6.50
CA HIS A 88 -26.07 -11.17 5.85
C HIS A 88 -26.27 -10.07 6.92
N PRO A 89 -25.27 -9.20 7.17
CA PRO A 89 -25.41 -8.12 8.15
C PRO A 89 -26.53 -7.15 7.76
N VAL A 90 -26.62 -6.83 6.46
CA VAL A 90 -27.62 -5.93 5.87
C VAL A 90 -27.91 -6.39 4.44
N ALA A 91 -29.17 -6.38 3.99
CA ALA A 91 -29.57 -6.86 2.66
C ALA A 91 -28.93 -6.10 1.47
N LEU A 92 -28.32 -4.94 1.72
CA LEU A 92 -27.69 -4.09 0.70
C LEU A 92 -26.19 -4.37 0.51
N ILE A 93 -25.56 -5.08 1.45
CA ILE A 93 -24.11 -5.34 1.46
C ILE A 93 -23.88 -6.79 1.01
N PRO A 94 -22.80 -7.10 0.25
CA PRO A 94 -22.44 -8.47 -0.06
C PRO A 94 -22.37 -9.35 1.20
N PRO A 95 -22.66 -10.65 1.09
CA PRO A 95 -22.59 -11.55 2.23
C PRO A 95 -21.18 -11.60 2.81
N ILE A 96 -21.07 -11.57 4.13
CA ILE A 96 -19.82 -11.77 4.87
C ILE A 96 -19.69 -13.24 5.22
N TYR A 97 -18.50 -13.80 5.09
CA TYR A 97 -18.26 -15.20 5.43
C TYR A 97 -17.55 -15.35 6.76
N TRP A 98 -18.07 -16.20 7.65
CA TRP A 98 -17.49 -16.41 8.98
C TRP A 98 -16.03 -16.90 8.91
N ARG A 99 -15.74 -17.82 7.97
CA ARG A 99 -14.38 -18.30 7.71
C ARG A 99 -13.41 -17.15 7.35
N ASN A 100 -13.89 -16.16 6.60
CA ASN A 100 -13.12 -14.98 6.23
C ASN A 100 -12.86 -14.08 7.44
N ILE A 101 -13.82 -13.91 8.35
CA ILE A 101 -13.62 -13.12 9.58
C ILE A 101 -12.47 -13.70 10.42
N LYS A 102 -12.44 -15.02 10.61
CA LYS A 102 -11.35 -15.67 11.37
C LYS A 102 -10.00 -15.49 10.68
N TYR A 103 -9.96 -15.65 9.37
CA TYR A 103 -8.75 -15.54 8.56
C TYR A 103 -8.20 -14.10 8.52
N VAL A 104 -9.06 -13.14 8.16
CA VAL A 104 -8.74 -11.71 8.08
C VAL A 104 -8.44 -11.16 9.47
N GLY A 105 -9.20 -11.53 10.49
CA GLY A 105 -9.02 -11.02 11.86
C GLY A 105 -7.64 -11.34 12.44
N GLY A 106 -7.15 -12.57 12.28
CA GLY A 106 -5.81 -12.94 12.74
C GLY A 106 -4.70 -12.15 12.05
N LYS A 107 -4.84 -11.94 10.74
CA LYS A 107 -3.89 -11.21 9.90
C LYS A 107 -3.93 -9.69 10.11
N ALA A 108 -5.13 -9.13 10.25
CA ALA A 108 -5.37 -7.72 10.55
C ALA A 108 -4.83 -7.34 11.93
N LEU A 109 -4.83 -8.25 12.90
CA LEU A 109 -4.24 -8.01 14.22
C LEU A 109 -2.73 -7.76 14.12
N VAL A 110 -2.01 -8.58 13.36
CA VAL A 110 -0.56 -8.42 13.17
C VAL A 110 -0.24 -7.10 12.46
N ALA A 111 -0.92 -6.81 11.35
CA ALA A 111 -0.78 -5.56 10.61
C ALA A 111 -1.13 -4.35 11.50
N GLY A 112 -2.24 -4.43 12.24
CA GLY A 112 -2.72 -3.40 13.15
C GLY A 112 -1.74 -3.09 14.28
N ILE A 113 -1.10 -4.11 14.87
CA ILE A 113 -0.06 -3.92 15.88
C ILE A 113 1.12 -3.14 15.30
N LEU A 114 1.62 -3.51 14.11
CA LEU A 114 2.74 -2.82 13.48
C LEU A 114 2.37 -1.36 13.15
N ILE A 115 1.23 -1.12 12.52
CA ILE A 115 0.76 0.22 12.17
C ILE A 115 0.60 1.06 13.44
N LEU A 116 -0.01 0.53 14.49
CA LEU A 116 -0.21 1.25 15.76
C LEU A 116 1.11 1.57 16.46
N ALA A 117 2.06 0.63 16.46
CA ALA A 117 3.37 0.81 17.07
C ALA A 117 4.14 1.98 16.42
N VAL A 118 4.04 2.13 15.10
CA VAL A 118 4.68 3.23 14.36
C VAL A 118 3.87 4.53 14.46
N THR A 119 2.55 4.45 14.48
CA THR A 119 1.68 5.63 14.51
C THR A 119 1.77 6.38 15.84
N ARG A 120 1.89 5.66 16.96
CA ARG A 120 1.96 6.28 18.30
C ARG A 120 3.04 7.37 18.44
N PRO A 121 4.33 7.11 18.14
CA PRO A 121 5.36 8.14 18.25
C PRO A 121 5.12 9.30 17.28
N VAL A 122 4.69 9.02 16.05
CA VAL A 122 4.43 10.05 15.02
C VAL A 122 3.33 11.01 15.47
N VAL A 123 2.20 10.49 15.95
CA VAL A 123 1.07 11.31 16.44
C VAL A 123 1.46 12.10 17.69
N SER A 124 2.25 11.51 18.58
CA SER A 124 2.77 12.20 19.77
C SER A 124 3.65 13.40 19.37
N SER A 125 4.54 13.22 18.40
CA SER A 125 5.41 14.27 17.88
C SER A 125 4.69 15.35 17.07
N TYR A 126 3.54 15.02 16.46
CA TYR A 126 2.80 15.96 15.62
C TYR A 126 2.06 17.05 16.42
N GLY A 127 1.68 16.76 17.67
CA GLY A 127 0.99 17.72 18.54
C GLY A 127 -0.39 18.11 17.98
N LEU A 128 -1.39 17.22 18.15
CA LEU A 128 -2.78 17.38 17.68
C LEU A 128 -3.50 18.70 18.07
N HIS A 129 -2.91 19.47 18.98
CA HIS A 129 -3.41 20.77 19.43
C HIS A 129 -3.28 21.89 18.39
N SER A 130 -2.40 21.76 17.37
CA SER A 130 -2.20 22.80 16.33
C SER A 130 -3.14 22.70 15.13
N GLY A 131 -4.00 21.68 15.06
CA GLY A 131 -4.85 21.43 13.90
C GLY A 131 -4.08 20.89 12.69
N VAL A 132 -4.73 20.07 11.88
CA VAL A 132 -4.15 19.50 10.66
C VAL A 132 -4.18 20.56 9.55
N PRO A 133 -3.06 20.90 8.89
CA PRO A 133 -3.07 21.84 7.77
C PRO A 133 -4.00 21.39 6.66
N LEU A 134 -4.68 22.35 6.04
CA LEU A 134 -5.63 22.09 4.94
C LEU A 134 -4.99 21.24 3.84
N SER A 135 -3.73 21.50 3.48
CA SER A 135 -3.00 20.73 2.46
C SER A 135 -2.85 19.25 2.81
N VAL A 136 -2.63 18.94 4.10
CA VAL A 136 -2.54 17.55 4.59
C VAL A 136 -3.92 16.90 4.49
N GLY A 137 -4.98 17.62 4.87
CA GLY A 137 -6.36 17.15 4.71
C GLY A 137 -6.73 16.85 3.25
N VAL A 138 -6.36 17.72 2.31
CA VAL A 138 -6.58 17.51 0.87
C VAL A 138 -5.79 16.29 0.38
N ALA A 139 -4.55 16.10 0.83
CA ALA A 139 -3.75 14.93 0.47
C ALA A 139 -4.42 13.63 0.95
N VAL A 140 -4.88 13.60 2.21
CA VAL A 140 -5.62 12.46 2.77
C VAL A 140 -6.90 12.20 1.98
N ALA A 141 -7.68 13.23 1.66
CA ALA A 141 -8.89 13.07 0.85
C ALA A 141 -8.59 12.49 -0.54
N GLY A 142 -7.50 12.94 -1.17
CA GLY A 142 -7.02 12.40 -2.45
C GLY A 142 -6.65 10.91 -2.34
N VAL A 143 -5.94 10.53 -1.28
CA VAL A 143 -5.61 9.12 -0.99
C VAL A 143 -6.87 8.30 -0.82
N VAL A 144 -7.84 8.75 -0.01
CA VAL A 144 -9.11 8.05 0.18
C VAL A 144 -9.82 7.83 -1.15
N PHE A 145 -9.95 8.88 -1.96
CA PHE A 145 -10.61 8.80 -3.27
C PHE A 145 -9.90 7.82 -4.21
N PHE A 146 -8.57 7.88 -4.27
CA PHE A 146 -7.76 6.99 -5.09
C PHE A 146 -7.91 5.53 -4.68
N GLN A 147 -7.84 5.22 -3.38
CA GLN A 147 -7.97 3.85 -2.89
C GLN A 147 -9.40 3.31 -3.06
N LEU A 148 -10.43 4.15 -2.88
CA LEU A 148 -11.81 3.78 -3.20
C LEU A 148 -11.98 3.47 -4.70
N ALA A 149 -11.42 4.29 -5.58
CA ALA A 149 -11.45 4.03 -7.02
C ALA A 149 -10.71 2.73 -7.38
N ARG A 150 -9.60 2.42 -6.71
CA ARG A 150 -8.87 1.17 -6.85
C ARG A 150 -9.73 -0.03 -6.44
N VAL A 151 -10.30 -0.01 -5.24
CA VAL A 151 -11.21 -1.07 -4.76
C VAL A 151 -12.40 -1.25 -5.70
N TRP A 152 -13.01 -0.15 -6.14
CA TRP A 152 -14.11 -0.19 -7.09
C TRP A 152 -13.69 -0.91 -8.38
N ARG A 153 -12.58 -0.50 -8.99
CA ARG A 153 -12.09 -1.07 -10.26
C ARG A 153 -11.72 -2.54 -10.17
N TYR A 154 -11.11 -2.98 -9.07
CA TYR A 154 -10.55 -4.33 -8.97
C TYR A 154 -11.52 -5.36 -8.41
N PHE A 155 -12.36 -4.97 -7.45
CA PHE A 155 -13.21 -5.91 -6.72
C PHE A 155 -14.69 -5.69 -6.99
N ILE A 156 -15.16 -4.46 -7.15
CA ILE A 156 -16.60 -4.18 -7.28
C ILE A 156 -17.05 -4.19 -8.75
N ALA A 157 -16.25 -3.60 -9.64
CA ALA A 157 -16.54 -3.53 -11.06
C ALA A 157 -16.73 -4.94 -11.62
N ASN A 158 -17.81 -5.12 -12.38
CA ASN A 158 -18.21 -6.41 -12.96
C ASN A 158 -18.39 -7.55 -11.93
N GLN A 159 -18.63 -7.22 -10.65
CA GLN A 159 -18.75 -8.21 -9.57
C GLN A 159 -17.53 -9.13 -9.44
N SER A 160 -16.35 -8.62 -9.80
CA SER A 160 -15.06 -9.32 -9.79
C SER A 160 -14.77 -10.04 -8.47
N TYR A 161 -15.21 -9.47 -7.33
CA TYR A 161 -15.06 -10.07 -6.00
C TYR A 161 -15.60 -11.49 -5.88
N ARG A 162 -16.58 -11.91 -6.71
CA ARG A 162 -17.16 -13.27 -6.70
C ARG A 162 -16.18 -14.34 -7.16
N ASN A 163 -15.18 -13.95 -7.96
CA ASN A 163 -14.17 -14.85 -8.50
C ASN A 163 -12.83 -14.70 -7.77
N LYS A 164 -12.82 -14.01 -6.63
CA LYS A 164 -11.61 -13.72 -5.85
C LYS A 164 -11.65 -14.40 -4.50
N SER A 165 -10.48 -14.76 -4.01
CA SER A 165 -10.25 -15.30 -2.67
C SER A 165 -9.98 -14.16 -1.68
N PRO A 166 -10.15 -14.39 -0.36
CA PRO A 166 -9.70 -13.46 0.66
C PRO A 166 -8.19 -13.18 0.59
N ALA A 167 -7.38 -14.13 0.09
CA ALA A 167 -5.94 -13.95 -0.05
C ALA A 167 -5.61 -12.85 -1.07
N ASP A 168 -6.33 -12.80 -2.19
CA ASP A 168 -6.14 -11.81 -3.24
C ASP A 168 -6.37 -10.39 -2.72
N ALA A 169 -7.39 -10.19 -1.88
CA ALA A 169 -7.65 -8.89 -1.26
C ALA A 169 -6.60 -8.54 -0.21
N MET A 170 -6.13 -9.53 0.57
CA MET A 170 -5.13 -9.29 1.59
C MET A 170 -3.74 -8.98 1.03
N GLU A 171 -3.41 -9.44 -0.17
CA GLU A 171 -2.17 -9.10 -0.84
C GLU A 171 -2.02 -7.58 -0.99
N PHE A 172 -3.10 -6.90 -1.42
CA PHE A 172 -3.18 -5.44 -1.44
C PHE A 172 -3.11 -4.81 -0.04
N ALA A 173 -3.67 -5.46 0.98
CA ALA A 173 -3.62 -4.97 2.35
C ALA A 173 -2.22 -5.06 2.96
N PHE A 174 -1.46 -6.11 2.60
CA PHE A 174 -0.12 -6.37 3.15
C PHE A 174 1.01 -5.70 2.38
N ALA A 175 0.86 -5.43 1.08
CA ALA A 175 1.85 -4.67 0.31
C ALA A 175 2.35 -3.38 1.03
N PRO A 176 1.48 -2.46 1.50
CA PRO A 176 1.94 -1.27 2.22
C PRO A 176 2.50 -1.57 3.63
N VAL A 177 2.15 -2.71 4.23
CA VAL A 177 2.68 -3.14 5.54
C VAL A 177 4.12 -3.64 5.38
N VAL A 178 4.39 -4.41 4.32
CA VAL A 178 5.74 -4.83 3.93
C VAL A 178 6.57 -3.60 3.56
N GLU A 179 6.01 -2.66 2.81
CA GLU A 179 6.65 -1.38 2.50
C GLU A 179 7.05 -0.63 3.77
N LEU A 180 6.14 -0.48 4.72
CA LEU A 180 6.44 0.14 6.02
C LEU A 180 7.56 -0.58 6.76
N TYR A 181 7.53 -1.91 6.80
CA TYR A 181 8.56 -2.72 7.45
C TYR A 181 9.94 -2.52 6.80
N LEU A 182 10.01 -2.54 5.46
CA LEU A 182 11.26 -2.29 4.74
C LEU A 182 11.75 -0.85 4.94
N MET A 183 10.86 0.14 4.95
CA MET A 183 11.23 1.52 5.23
C MET A 183 11.85 1.66 6.62
N LEU A 184 11.31 1.00 7.63
CA LEU A 184 11.87 1.03 8.98
C LEU A 184 13.31 0.48 9.02
N ILE A 185 13.55 -0.65 8.36
CA ILE A 185 14.81 -1.39 8.45
C ILE A 185 15.87 -0.85 7.49
N TYR A 186 15.48 -0.44 6.28
CA TYR A 186 16.42 -0.07 5.21
C TYR A 186 16.55 1.44 5.01
N VAL A 187 15.62 2.24 5.53
CA VAL A 187 15.68 3.72 5.41
C VAL A 187 15.85 4.35 6.77
N ILE A 188 14.87 4.18 7.65
CA ILE A 188 14.81 4.92 8.90
C ILE A 188 15.99 4.54 9.79
N ALA A 189 16.19 3.26 10.08
CA ALA A 189 17.29 2.83 10.95
C ALA A 189 18.68 3.19 10.39
N PRO A 190 19.04 2.89 9.12
CA PRO A 190 20.36 3.19 8.60
C PRO A 190 20.62 4.69 8.46
N VAL A 191 19.65 5.46 7.94
CA VAL A 191 19.81 6.92 7.80
C VAL A 191 19.96 7.57 9.17
N THR A 192 19.19 7.13 10.16
CA THR A 192 19.31 7.64 11.54
C THR A 192 20.69 7.35 12.12
N VAL A 193 21.23 6.14 11.94
CA VAL A 193 22.57 5.77 12.41
C VAL A 193 23.65 6.62 11.74
N VAL A 194 23.56 6.83 10.43
CA VAL A 194 24.51 7.67 9.68
C VAL A 194 24.44 9.12 10.17
N LEU A 195 23.25 9.68 10.31
CA LEU A 195 23.08 11.06 10.79
C LEU A 195 23.58 11.22 12.22
N ALA A 196 23.28 10.27 13.11
CA ALA A 196 23.79 10.26 14.48
C ALA A 196 25.33 10.21 14.50
N GLY A 197 25.93 9.36 13.67
CA GLY A 197 27.39 9.28 13.51
C GLY A 197 28.01 10.61 13.05
N VAL A 198 27.41 11.26 12.06
CA VAL A 198 27.87 12.58 11.56
C VAL A 198 27.73 13.65 12.65
N THR A 199 26.58 13.71 13.34
CA THR A 199 26.39 14.68 14.44
C THR A 199 27.43 14.50 15.54
N PHE A 200 27.74 13.25 15.90
CA PHE A 200 28.71 12.93 16.93
C PHE A 200 30.16 13.23 16.50
N ALA A 201 30.52 12.88 15.27
CA ALA A 201 31.88 13.04 14.76
C ALA A 201 32.23 14.49 14.40
N MET A 202 31.26 15.27 13.92
CA MET A 202 31.48 16.62 13.38
C MET A 202 30.91 17.73 14.27
N ASP A 203 30.31 17.41 15.42
CA ASP A 203 29.65 18.36 16.33
C ASP A 203 28.75 19.37 15.60
N THR A 204 28.03 18.87 14.57
CA THR A 204 27.26 19.68 13.64
C THR A 204 25.78 19.49 13.88
N ASN A 205 25.02 20.59 13.87
CA ASN A 205 23.56 20.54 14.00
C ASN A 205 22.91 20.24 12.64
N LEU A 206 22.30 19.06 12.51
CA LEU A 206 21.66 18.58 11.27
C LEU A 206 20.17 18.95 11.16
N ASN A 207 19.74 20.04 11.77
CA ASN A 207 18.32 20.46 11.78
C ASN A 207 17.89 21.23 10.51
N SER A 208 18.53 21.00 9.37
CA SER A 208 18.19 21.68 8.11
C SER A 208 17.18 20.86 7.29
N ARG A 209 16.28 21.54 6.55
CA ARG A 209 15.32 20.87 5.63
C ARG A 209 16.01 19.98 4.59
N ALA A 210 17.26 20.27 4.22
CA ALA A 210 18.02 19.46 3.28
C ALA A 210 18.30 18.04 3.80
N VAL A 211 18.40 17.85 5.12
CA VAL A 211 18.56 16.53 5.75
C VAL A 211 17.31 15.66 5.57
N TRP A 212 16.15 16.27 5.32
CA TRP A 212 14.86 15.59 5.21
C TRP A 212 14.79 14.88 3.85
N LEU A 213 15.47 15.43 2.82
CA LEU A 213 15.63 14.81 1.51
C LEU A 213 16.42 13.49 1.57
N VAL A 214 17.31 13.32 2.55
CA VAL A 214 18.09 12.09 2.75
C VAL A 214 17.20 10.91 3.13
N TYR A 215 16.04 11.17 3.76
CA TYR A 215 15.03 10.14 4.02
C TYR A 215 14.12 9.90 2.81
N LEU A 216 13.77 10.95 2.06
CA LEU A 216 12.79 10.86 0.97
C LEU A 216 13.32 10.15 -0.27
N VAL A 217 14.61 10.29 -0.59
CA VAL A 217 15.20 9.62 -1.77
C VAL A 217 15.16 8.09 -1.62
N PRO A 218 15.68 7.48 -0.54
CA PRO A 218 15.57 6.03 -0.34
C PRO A 218 14.12 5.55 -0.17
N MET A 219 13.26 6.36 0.45
CA MET A 219 11.84 6.05 0.60
C MET A 219 11.14 5.89 -0.76
N GLY A 220 11.43 6.80 -1.70
CA GLY A 220 10.96 6.71 -3.08
C GLY A 220 11.46 5.47 -3.83
N VAL A 221 12.72 5.09 -3.60
CA VAL A 221 13.30 3.87 -4.20
C VAL A 221 12.59 2.61 -3.71
N ILE A 222 12.34 2.48 -2.40
CA ILE A 222 11.60 1.33 -1.86
C ILE A 222 10.18 1.27 -2.42
N ARG A 223 9.49 2.41 -2.51
CA ARG A 223 8.15 2.50 -3.10
C ARG A 223 8.12 2.06 -4.55
N ALA A 224 9.06 2.56 -5.35
CA ALA A 224 9.16 2.20 -6.76
C ALA A 224 9.49 0.71 -6.94
N TRP A 225 10.37 0.17 -6.08
CA TRP A 225 10.74 -1.24 -6.10
C TRP A 225 9.59 -2.15 -5.68
N ILE A 226 8.88 -1.86 -4.59
CA ILE A 226 7.68 -2.64 -4.20
C ILE A 226 6.59 -2.53 -5.26
N GLY A 227 6.38 -1.35 -5.84
CA GLY A 227 5.46 -1.17 -6.96
C GLY A 227 5.80 -2.05 -8.17
N SER A 228 7.09 -2.32 -8.42
CA SER A 228 7.53 -3.26 -9.46
C SER A 228 7.36 -4.74 -9.11
N LEU A 229 7.16 -5.05 -7.83
CA LEU A 229 6.95 -6.41 -7.32
C LEU A 229 5.46 -6.75 -7.14
N ASP A 230 4.53 -5.87 -7.54
CA ASP A 230 3.09 -6.12 -7.40
C ASP A 230 2.72 -7.40 -8.19
N PRO A 231 2.22 -8.47 -7.52
CA PRO A 231 2.04 -9.83 -8.05
C PRO A 231 0.99 -10.01 -9.15
N GLN A 232 0.58 -8.96 -9.85
CA GLN A 232 -0.31 -9.06 -11.02
C GLN A 232 0.37 -9.54 -12.32
N THR A 233 1.52 -10.22 -12.25
CA THR A 233 2.22 -10.72 -13.43
C THR A 233 1.83 -12.14 -13.87
N ASP A 234 1.13 -12.95 -13.07
CA ASP A 234 0.93 -14.37 -13.42
C ASP A 234 -0.50 -14.75 -13.83
N ASP A 235 -1.53 -13.93 -13.58
CA ASP A 235 -2.94 -14.38 -13.70
C ASP A 235 -3.74 -13.79 -14.88
N LEU A 236 -3.08 -13.14 -15.84
CA LEU A 236 -3.72 -12.76 -17.10
C LEU A 236 -3.28 -13.70 -18.23
N GLU A 237 -3.45 -15.00 -18.00
CA GLU A 237 -3.75 -15.92 -19.10
C GLU A 237 -5.09 -15.47 -19.73
N ILE A 238 -5.00 -14.60 -20.72
CA ILE A 238 -6.07 -14.39 -21.68
C ILE A 238 -6.17 -15.72 -22.44
N SER A 239 -7.24 -16.48 -22.18
CA SER A 239 -7.56 -17.65 -22.97
C SER A 239 -7.71 -17.24 -24.43
N PHE A 240 -6.83 -17.78 -25.29
CA PHE A 240 -7.03 -17.71 -26.72
C PHE A 240 -8.09 -18.74 -27.11
N SER A 241 -9.23 -18.23 -27.59
CA SER A 241 -10.03 -18.94 -28.60
C SER A 241 -9.59 -18.51 -29.98
#